data_AF-A0A3D5AZ13-F1
#
_entry.id   AF-A0A3D5AZ13-F1
#
_cell.length_a   1.000
_cell.length_b   1.000
_cell.length_c   1.000
_cell.angle_alpha   90.00
_cell.angle_beta   90.00
_cell.angle_gamma   90.00
#
_symmetry.space_group_name_H-M   'P 1'
#
loop_
_entity.id
_entity.type
_entity.pdbx_description
1 polymer ?
#
loop_
_entity_poly.entity_id
_entity_poly.type
_entity_poly.pdbx_seq_one_letter_code
_entity_poly.pdbx_strand_id
1 'polypeptide(L)'
;WEDQFNLALDPDKAREFHDQTMPKEAHKVAHFCSMCGPNFCSMKITQDVRDYAAAQGLSEEEALKKGMEQKAVEFKKAGAEIYKKT
;
A
#
# COMPACT_ATOMS: atom_id res chain seq x y z
N TRP A 1 0.70 8.99 11.26
CA TRP A 1 0.27 10.31 10.73
C TRP A 1 0.49 11.44 11.70
N GLU A 2 0.11 11.29 12.98
CA GLU A 2 0.29 12.35 14.00
C GLU A 2 1.71 12.91 14.05
N ASP A 3 2.73 12.06 14.12
CA ASP A 3 4.12 12.52 14.11
C ASP A 3 4.47 13.32 12.86
N GLN A 4 3.97 12.88 11.68
CA GLN A 4 4.20 13.59 10.42
C GLN A 4 3.53 14.96 10.40
N PHE A 5 2.34 15.10 10.99
CA PHE A 5 1.71 16.42 11.15
C PHE A 5 2.51 17.30 12.09
N ASN A 6 2.95 16.78 13.24
CA ASN A 6 3.72 17.54 14.22
C ASN A 6 5.09 18.00 13.70
N LEU A 7 5.64 17.29 12.72
CA LEU A 7 6.88 17.66 12.02
C LEU A 7 6.66 18.66 10.86
N ALA A 8 5.41 18.91 10.46
CA ALA A 8 5.11 19.90 9.42
C ALA A 8 5.34 21.32 9.96
N LEU A 9 5.60 22.26 9.03
CA LEU A 9 5.72 23.69 9.39
C LEU A 9 4.43 24.24 10.00
N ASP A 10 3.28 23.75 9.54
CA ASP A 10 1.95 24.05 10.07
C ASP A 10 1.21 22.73 10.34
N PRO A 11 1.31 22.20 11.58
CA PRO A 11 0.69 20.93 11.96
C PRO A 11 -0.83 20.92 11.86
N ASP A 12 -1.47 22.03 12.21
CA ASP A 12 -2.93 22.16 12.21
C ASP A 12 -3.46 22.09 10.78
N LYS A 13 -2.79 22.78 9.84
CA LYS A 13 -3.19 22.75 8.43
C LYS A 13 -2.98 21.39 7.78
N ALA A 14 -1.88 20.71 8.10
CA ALA A 14 -1.60 19.37 7.59
C ALA A 14 -2.68 18.36 8.04
N ARG A 15 -3.09 18.43 9.32
CA ARG A 15 -4.16 17.60 9.89
C ARG A 15 -5.51 17.92 9.27
N GLU A 16 -5.85 19.20 9.13
CA GLU A 16 -7.10 19.66 8.53
C GLU A 16 -7.30 19.08 7.12
N PHE A 17 -6.26 19.16 6.27
CA PHE A 17 -6.35 18.67 4.88
C PHE A 17 -6.50 17.15 4.78
N HIS A 18 -5.81 16.39 5.65
CA HIS A 18 -6.01 14.95 5.73
C HIS A 18 -7.48 14.63 6.15
N ASP A 19 -7.99 15.33 7.15
CA ASP A 19 -9.27 15.02 7.78
C ASP A 19 -10.50 15.43 6.96
N GLN A 20 -10.35 16.32 5.97
CA GLN A 20 -11.41 16.64 5.00
C GLN A 20 -12.01 15.40 4.32
N THR A 21 -11.21 14.35 4.14
CA THR A 21 -11.64 13.09 3.51
C THR A 21 -11.46 11.87 4.40
N MET A 22 -10.62 11.98 5.44
CA MET A 22 -10.30 10.89 6.36
C MET A 22 -10.39 11.32 7.84
N PRO A 23 -11.58 11.68 8.36
CA PRO A 23 -11.72 12.33 9.67
C PRO A 23 -11.61 11.42 10.92
N LYS A 24 -11.80 10.09 10.78
CA LYS A 24 -11.78 9.18 11.93
C LYS A 24 -10.37 9.03 12.51
N GLU A 25 -10.26 8.90 13.83
CA GLU A 25 -8.97 8.63 14.50
C GLU A 25 -8.25 7.39 13.96
N ALA A 26 -9.00 6.35 13.60
CA ALA A 26 -8.45 5.14 12.97
C ALA A 26 -7.72 5.43 11.64
N HIS A 27 -8.00 6.54 10.96
CA HIS A 27 -7.29 6.92 9.75
C HIS A 27 -5.88 7.43 10.03
N LYS A 28 -5.60 7.93 11.24
CA LYS A 28 -4.26 8.40 11.63
C LYS A 28 -3.24 7.28 11.82
N VAL A 29 -3.72 6.04 11.86
CA VAL A 29 -2.91 4.81 11.87
C VAL A 29 -3.05 4.01 10.57
N ALA A 30 -3.84 4.49 9.59
CA ALA A 30 -3.99 3.80 8.32
C ALA A 30 -2.72 3.92 7.46
N HIS A 31 -2.34 2.81 6.82
CA HIS A 31 -1.24 2.76 5.84
C HIS A 31 -1.63 3.28 4.46
N PHE A 32 -2.56 4.23 4.38
CA PHE A 32 -2.96 4.89 3.14
C PHE A 32 -3.59 6.25 3.45
N CYS A 33 -3.70 7.10 2.43
CA CYS A 33 -4.54 8.30 2.44
C CYS A 33 -5.62 8.21 1.35
N SER A 34 -6.48 9.21 1.28
CA SER A 34 -7.59 9.27 0.31
C SER A 34 -7.14 9.37 -1.14
N MET A 35 -5.89 9.78 -1.42
CA MET A 35 -5.40 9.91 -2.79
C MET A 35 -5.29 8.57 -3.52
N CYS A 36 -4.81 7.52 -2.85
CA CYS A 36 -4.59 6.20 -3.47
C CYS A 36 -5.50 5.12 -2.89
N GLY A 37 -6.04 5.33 -1.69
CA GLY A 37 -6.85 4.34 -1.00
C GLY A 37 -6.06 3.08 -0.56
N PRO A 38 -6.77 2.10 0.02
CA PRO A 38 -6.15 0.97 0.74
C PRO A 38 -5.41 -0.04 -0.16
N ASN A 39 -5.76 -0.08 -1.45
CA ASN A 39 -5.27 -1.09 -2.39
C ASN A 39 -4.12 -0.58 -3.28
N PHE A 40 -3.97 0.75 -3.44
CA PHE A 40 -3.03 1.34 -4.39
C PHE A 40 -2.03 2.30 -3.76
N CYS A 41 -1.98 2.41 -2.44
CA CYS A 41 -0.95 3.20 -1.77
C CYS A 41 0.45 2.59 -2.02
N SER A 42 1.30 3.34 -2.73
CA SER A 42 2.64 2.90 -3.13
C SER A 42 3.54 2.56 -1.93
N MET A 43 3.47 3.35 -0.85
CA MET A 43 4.26 3.12 0.36
C MET A 43 3.87 1.79 1.03
N LYS A 44 2.57 1.51 1.14
CA LYS A 44 2.08 0.24 1.68
C LYS A 44 2.51 -0.94 0.81
N ILE A 45 2.31 -0.86 -0.51
CA ILE A 45 2.71 -1.93 -1.45
C ILE A 45 4.21 -2.20 -1.33
N THR A 46 5.02 -1.15 -1.23
CA THR A 46 6.47 -1.30 -1.05
C THR A 46 6.81 -2.01 0.27
N GLN A 47 6.13 -1.65 1.37
CA GLN A 47 6.30 -2.32 2.65
C GLN A 47 5.90 -3.81 2.57
N ASP A 48 4.75 -4.12 1.97
CA ASP A 48 4.28 -5.50 1.81
C ASP A 48 5.30 -6.35 1.01
N VAL A 49 5.92 -5.78 -0.03
CA VAL A 49 6.98 -6.46 -0.80
C VAL A 49 8.24 -6.69 0.04
N ARG A 50 8.66 -5.70 0.83
CA ARG A 50 9.82 -5.82 1.73
C ARG A 50 9.59 -6.87 2.82
N ASP A 51 8.40 -6.88 3.42
CA ASP A 51 8.03 -7.84 4.46
C ASP A 51 7.99 -9.27 3.89
N TYR A 52 7.44 -9.43 2.68
CA TYR A 52 7.50 -10.70 1.95
C TYR A 52 8.94 -11.14 1.68
N ALA A 53 9.81 -10.24 1.20
CA ALA A 53 11.22 -10.53 0.95
C ALA A 53 11.93 -10.99 2.23
N ALA A 54 11.76 -10.24 3.33
CA ALA A 54 12.34 -10.55 4.63
C ALA A 54 11.86 -11.90 5.18
N ALA A 55 10.56 -12.19 5.10
CA ALA A 55 9.99 -13.46 5.56
C ALA A 55 10.50 -14.67 4.76
N GLN A 56 10.92 -14.47 3.52
CA GLN A 56 11.45 -15.51 2.64
C GLN A 56 12.99 -15.55 2.61
N GLY A 57 13.67 -14.65 3.32
CA GLY A 57 15.13 -14.51 3.27
C GLY A 57 15.66 -14.14 1.88
N LEU A 58 14.87 -13.40 1.10
CA LEU A 58 15.19 -12.98 -0.26
C LEU A 58 15.59 -11.51 -0.29
N SER A 59 16.39 -11.13 -1.29
CA SER A 59 16.55 -9.72 -1.64
C SER A 59 15.26 -9.14 -2.24
N GLU A 60 15.13 -7.81 -2.26
CA GLU A 60 13.97 -7.13 -2.84
C GLU A 60 13.75 -7.52 -4.33
N GLU A 61 14.82 -7.61 -5.11
CA GLU A 61 14.76 -7.98 -6.54
C GLU A 61 14.28 -9.43 -6.72
N GLU A 62 14.78 -10.36 -5.90
CA GLU A 62 14.36 -11.76 -5.93
C GLU A 62 12.90 -11.93 -5.51
N ALA A 63 12.47 -11.18 -4.50
CA ALA A 63 11.09 -11.16 -4.03
C ALA A 63 10.13 -10.66 -5.11
N LEU A 64 10.48 -9.56 -5.81
CA LEU A 64 9.72 -9.04 -6.93
C LEU A 64 9.59 -10.07 -8.06
N LYS A 65 10.71 -10.70 -8.45
CA LYS A 65 10.72 -11.72 -9.51
C LYS A 65 9.82 -12.90 -9.15
N LYS A 66 9.97 -13.46 -7.94
CA LYS A 66 9.14 -14.59 -7.49
C LYS A 66 7.66 -14.21 -7.35
N GLY A 67 7.34 -13.00 -6.86
CA GLY A 67 5.97 -12.51 -6.77
C GLY A 67 5.29 -12.40 -8.14
N MET A 68 6.02 -11.87 -9.14
CA MET A 68 5.54 -11.82 -10.53
C MET A 68 5.34 -13.20 -11.14
N GLU A 69 6.25 -14.15 -10.89
CA GLU A 69 6.09 -15.55 -11.32
C GLU A 69 4.82 -16.18 -10.72
N GLN A 70 4.58 -15.99 -9.42
CA GLN A 70 3.37 -16.48 -8.75
C GLN A 70 2.10 -15.86 -9.32
N LYS A 71 2.08 -14.54 -9.54
CA LYS A 71 0.93 -13.83 -10.14
C LYS A 71 0.68 -14.25 -11.59
N ALA A 72 1.74 -14.52 -12.37
CA ALA A 72 1.61 -15.05 -13.71
C ALA A 72 0.98 -16.46 -13.71
N VAL A 73 1.36 -17.32 -12.76
CA VAL A 73 0.73 -18.64 -12.56
C VAL A 73 -0.74 -18.49 -12.14
N GLU A 74 -1.04 -17.58 -11.21
CA GLU A 74 -2.42 -17.27 -10.77
C GLU A 74 -3.29 -16.80 -11.94
N PHE A 75 -2.78 -15.87 -12.76
CA PHE A 75 -3.48 -15.37 -13.95
C PHE A 75 -3.79 -16.47 -14.96
N LYS A 76 -2.80 -17.34 -15.25
CA LYS A 76 -3.00 -18.50 -16.13
C LYS A 76 -4.03 -19.47 -15.57
N LYS A 77 -3.98 -19.76 -14.26
CA LYS A 77 -4.97 -20.63 -13.58
C LYS A 77 -6.37 -20.02 -13.58
N ALA A 78 -6.47 -18.70 -13.55
CA ALA A 78 -7.73 -17.98 -13.60
C ALA A 78 -8.31 -17.81 -15.01
N GLY A 79 -7.78 -18.54 -16.01
CA GLY A 79 -8.29 -18.52 -17.40
C GLY A 79 -7.59 -17.53 -18.33
N ALA A 80 -6.54 -16.84 -17.86
CA ALA A 80 -5.81 -15.81 -18.62
C ALA A 80 -6.70 -14.69 -19.20
N GLU A 81 -7.82 -14.40 -18.53
CA GLU A 81 -8.74 -13.32 -18.89
C GLU A 81 -8.41 -12.04 -18.12
N ILE A 82 -8.28 -10.93 -18.84
CA ILE A 82 -8.06 -9.61 -18.23
C ILE A 82 -9.33 -9.12 -17.52
N TYR A 83 -10.50 -9.38 -18.11
CA TYR A 83 -11.79 -8.96 -17.58
C TYR A 83 -12.57 -10.18 -17.09
N LYS A 84 -12.66 -10.34 -15.77
CA LYS A 84 -13.52 -11.37 -15.17
C LYS A 84 -14.96 -10.85 -15.13
N LYS A 85 -15.92 -11.69 -15.51
CA LYS A 85 -17.34 -11.39 -15.27
C LYS A 85 -17.59 -11.43 -13.76
N THR A 86 -18.13 -10.34 -13.24
CA THR A 86 -18.51 -10.19 -11.82
C THR A 86 -19.68 -11.08 -11.45
#